data_AF-A0A815D3R0-F1
#
_entry.id   AF-A0A815D3R0-F1
#
_cell.length_a   1.000
_cell.length_b   1.000
_cell.length_c   1.000
_cell.angle_alpha   90.00
_cell.angle_beta   90.00
_cell.angle_gamma   90.00
#
_symmetry.space_group_name_H-M   'P 1'
#
loop_
_entity.id
_entity.type
_entity.pdbx_description
1 polymer ?
#
loop_
_entity_poly.entity_id
_entity_poly.type
_entity_poly.pdbx_seq_one_letter_code
_entity_poly.pdbx_strand_id
1 'polypeptide(L)'
;MMNMKVRRLVFRLVVIIPFIWLIIILALLQTGDNNKNTINENQRVHRAGRDADNIDAFGGADIKIRKPNIDKLLNNFNNQSVSSVLNDNIRVIHDKHEQVAAPQIDKHDINGPGEMGKPFEVDKEKLSPEERQKYDKGFQENAFNQYISDMISIHRSLPDVRDPGKMQYLDNLPSASVVMCFHNEAWNVLLRSIHSIIDRTQPNLLKEIILVDDFSDMDHLRKPLDDYVAPLKKVFIVRQQKREGLIRSRLAGAKTVKGDVIVFLDSHIEATEDPIARNKSTVVTPVIDVIDDTTFKYNYGA
;
A
#
# COMPACT_ATOMS: atom_id res chain seq x y z
N MET A 1 9.66 26.64 -64.40
CA MET A 1 8.49 27.47 -64.02
C MET A 1 7.52 26.58 -63.25
N MET A 2 7.40 26.74 -61.92
CA MET A 2 6.62 25.81 -61.08
C MET A 2 5.12 26.09 -61.19
N ASN A 3 4.33 25.03 -61.44
CA ASN A 3 2.91 25.05 -61.76
C ASN A 3 2.07 25.79 -60.70
N MET A 4 1.15 26.67 -61.15
CA MET A 4 0.41 27.61 -60.28
C MET A 4 -0.43 26.92 -59.20
N LYS A 5 -0.88 25.67 -59.46
CA LYS A 5 -1.60 24.83 -58.49
C LYS A 5 -0.69 24.32 -57.37
N VAL A 6 0.58 24.00 -57.68
CA VAL A 6 1.59 23.55 -56.70
C VAL A 6 2.00 24.70 -55.80
N ARG A 7 2.14 25.91 -56.34
CA ARG A 7 2.43 27.11 -55.52
C ARG A 7 1.32 27.42 -54.51
N ARG A 8 0.04 27.24 -54.88
CA ARG A 8 -1.08 27.37 -53.93
C ARG A 8 -1.09 26.27 -52.87
N LEU A 9 -0.73 25.04 -53.23
CA LEU A 9 -0.65 23.93 -52.27
C LEU A 9 0.49 24.14 -51.25
N VAL A 10 1.67 24.52 -51.73
CA VAL A 10 2.83 24.80 -50.88
C VAL A 10 2.56 26.00 -49.97
N PHE A 11 1.91 27.06 -50.46
CA PHE A 11 1.52 28.20 -49.63
C PHE A 11 0.52 27.79 -48.52
N ARG A 12 -0.45 26.92 -48.82
CA ARG A 12 -1.37 26.39 -47.80
C ARG A 12 -0.65 25.53 -46.75
N LEU A 13 0.30 24.68 -47.15
CA LEU A 13 1.05 23.84 -46.22
C LEU A 13 2.05 24.63 -45.36
N VAL A 14 2.74 25.62 -45.95
CA VAL A 14 3.84 26.35 -45.28
C VAL A 14 3.32 27.54 -44.48
N VAL A 15 2.18 28.13 -44.83
CA VAL A 15 1.67 29.34 -44.13
C VAL A 15 0.46 29.03 -43.28
N ILE A 16 -0.52 28.26 -43.78
CA ILE A 16 -1.79 28.08 -43.08
C ILE A 16 -1.65 27.08 -41.92
N ILE A 17 -0.93 25.97 -42.11
CA ILE A 17 -0.74 24.96 -41.04
C ILE A 17 -0.02 25.55 -39.80
N PRO A 18 1.12 26.24 -39.91
CA PRO A 18 1.74 26.84 -38.73
C PRO A 18 0.91 27.97 -38.12
N PHE A 19 0.12 28.69 -38.92
CA PHE A 19 -0.79 29.72 -38.39
C PHE A 19 -1.95 29.10 -37.58
N ILE A 20 -2.50 27.96 -38.02
CA ILE A 20 -3.49 27.20 -37.25
C ILE A 20 -2.88 26.68 -35.94
N TRP A 21 -1.65 26.17 -35.98
CA TRP A 21 -0.94 25.72 -34.78
C TRP A 21 -0.64 26.87 -33.80
N LEU A 22 -0.31 28.06 -34.30
CA LEU A 22 -0.13 29.26 -33.49
C LEU A 22 -1.44 29.68 -32.79
N ILE A 23 -2.58 29.61 -33.49
CA ILE A 23 -3.89 29.89 -32.90
C ILE A 23 -4.24 28.87 -31.80
N ILE A 24 -3.94 27.58 -32.01
CA ILE A 24 -4.16 26.54 -30.98
C ILE A 24 -3.28 26.80 -29.75
N ILE A 25 -2.01 27.17 -29.93
CA ILE A 25 -1.11 27.53 -28.82
C ILE A 25 -1.63 28.78 -28.08
N LEU A 26 -2.10 29.80 -28.78
CA LEU A 26 -2.67 30.99 -28.16
C LEU A 26 -3.97 30.68 -27.39
N ALA A 27 -4.81 29.77 -27.89
CA ALA A 27 -6.00 29.31 -27.19
C ALA A 27 -5.67 28.49 -25.93
N LEU A 28 -4.62 27.67 -25.97
CA LEU A 28 -4.10 26.94 -24.81
C LEU A 28 -3.46 27.87 -23.77
N LEU A 29 -2.80 28.95 -24.21
CA LEU A 29 -2.27 29.97 -23.31
C LEU A 29 -3.38 30.80 -22.64
N GLN A 30 -4.48 31.10 -23.35
CA GLN A 30 -5.63 31.80 -22.78
C GLN A 30 -6.44 30.95 -21.79
N THR A 31 -6.47 29.63 -21.96
CA THR A 31 -7.10 28.71 -21.00
C THR A 31 -6.25 28.46 -19.75
N GLY A 32 -4.94 28.75 -19.80
CA GLY A 32 -4.01 28.63 -18.67
C GLY A 32 -4.09 29.72 -17.60
N ASP A 33 -4.78 30.84 -17.83
CA ASP A 33 -4.91 31.94 -16.85
C ASP A 33 -6.17 31.83 -15.96
N ASN A 34 -7.18 31.08 -16.39
CA ASN A 34 -8.39 30.86 -15.57
C ASN A 34 -8.16 29.96 -14.35
N ASN A 35 -6.99 29.30 -14.25
CA ASN A 35 -6.66 28.41 -13.13
C ASN A 35 -5.69 29.04 -12.10
N LYS A 36 -5.27 30.30 -12.28
CA LYS A 36 -4.42 31.00 -11.30
C LYS A 36 -5.21 31.78 -10.25
N ASN A 37 -6.48 32.10 -10.51
CA ASN A 37 -7.31 32.85 -9.56
C ASN A 37 -7.86 32.00 -8.41
N THR A 38 -7.86 30.67 -8.53
CA THR A 38 -8.28 29.74 -7.45
C THR A 38 -7.17 29.40 -6.46
N ILE A 39 -5.90 29.69 -6.77
CA ILE A 39 -4.74 29.35 -5.93
C ILE A 39 -4.39 30.50 -4.96
N ASN A 40 -4.78 31.74 -5.27
CA ASN A 40 -4.37 32.92 -4.50
C ASN A 40 -5.22 33.23 -3.25
N GLU A 41 -6.38 32.60 -3.06
CA GLU A 41 -7.21 32.84 -1.87
C GLU A 41 -6.79 32.01 -0.63
N ASN A 42 -6.07 30.90 -0.83
CA ASN A 42 -5.66 30.02 0.28
C ASN A 42 -4.27 30.34 0.87
N GLN A 43 -3.57 31.38 0.39
CA GLN A 43 -2.23 31.73 0.85
C GLN A 43 -2.15 32.96 1.78
N ARG A 44 -3.29 33.50 2.23
CA ARG A 44 -3.33 34.54 3.27
C ARG A 44 -3.68 33.96 4.64
N VAL A 45 -2.77 33.17 5.22
CA VAL A 45 -2.70 32.99 6.68
C VAL A 45 -1.24 33.14 7.12
N HIS A 46 -0.95 34.33 7.64
CA HIS A 46 0.15 34.72 8.53
C HIS A 46 1.54 34.07 8.33
N ARG A 47 2.43 34.80 7.65
CA ARG A 47 3.86 34.83 7.98
C ARG A 47 4.05 35.63 9.28
N ALA A 48 4.46 34.96 10.34
CA ALA A 48 5.20 35.56 11.46
C ALA A 48 6.57 34.87 11.53
N GLY A 49 7.62 35.67 11.73
CA GLY A 49 9.02 35.36 11.44
C GLY A 49 9.60 34.16 12.18
N ARG A 50 10.57 33.51 11.52
CA ARG A 50 11.56 32.64 12.14
C ARG A 50 12.84 33.45 12.28
N ASP A 51 13.04 34.00 13.46
CA ASP A 51 14.39 34.14 14.02
C ASP A 51 14.76 32.77 14.57
N ALA A 52 15.92 32.28 14.14
CA ALA A 52 16.55 31.08 14.65
C ALA A 52 17.15 31.40 16.01
N ASP A 53 16.85 30.57 17.03
CA ASP A 53 17.77 30.17 18.09
C ASP A 53 17.11 29.09 18.98
N ASN A 54 17.86 28.00 19.21
CA ASN A 54 17.79 27.02 20.30
C ASN A 54 16.44 26.74 20.98
N ILE A 55 15.89 25.52 20.81
CA ILE A 55 15.25 24.77 21.92
C ILE A 55 15.45 23.25 21.72
N ASP A 56 16.46 22.71 22.42
CA ASP A 56 16.44 21.35 22.93
C ASP A 56 15.27 21.20 23.93
N ALA A 57 14.54 20.08 23.87
CA ALA A 57 13.90 19.36 24.99
C ALA A 57 12.56 18.74 24.57
N PHE A 58 12.56 17.43 24.32
CA PHE A 58 11.40 16.57 24.59
C PHE A 58 11.22 16.46 26.11
N GLY A 59 10.68 17.54 26.70
CA GLY A 59 10.22 17.60 28.09
C GLY A 59 8.70 17.48 28.13
N GLY A 60 8.21 16.58 28.97
CA GLY A 60 6.79 16.31 29.13
C GLY A 60 5.96 17.54 29.47
N ALA A 61 4.87 17.72 28.74
CA ALA A 61 3.73 18.53 29.15
C ALA A 61 2.45 17.87 28.62
N ASP A 62 1.50 17.60 29.51
CA ASP A 62 0.17 17.10 29.19
C ASP A 62 -0.57 18.10 28.29
N ILE A 63 -0.53 17.88 26.97
CA ILE A 63 -1.38 18.60 26.05
C ILE A 63 -2.77 17.97 26.13
N LYS A 64 -3.68 18.60 26.88
CA LYS A 64 -5.12 18.31 26.82
C LYS A 64 -5.66 18.71 25.45
N ILE A 65 -5.52 17.81 24.48
CA ILE A 65 -6.16 17.94 23.17
C ILE A 65 -7.65 17.69 23.35
N ARG A 66 -8.45 18.74 23.14
CA ARG A 66 -9.91 18.63 23.07
C ARG A 66 -10.26 17.66 21.94
N LYS A 67 -10.91 16.54 22.28
CA LYS A 67 -11.41 15.54 21.32
C LYS A 67 -12.17 16.25 20.18
N PRO A 68 -11.76 16.11 18.91
CA PRO A 68 -12.68 16.39 17.83
C PRO A 68 -13.79 15.36 17.91
N ASN A 69 -15.04 15.84 17.96
CA ASN A 69 -16.21 14.98 17.92
C ASN A 69 -16.27 14.36 16.51
N ILE A 70 -15.92 13.07 16.40
CA ILE A 70 -15.87 12.34 15.14
C ILE A 70 -17.26 12.30 14.49
N ASP A 71 -18.34 12.31 15.28
CA ASP A 71 -19.71 12.41 14.75
C ASP A 71 -19.94 13.76 14.05
N LYS A 72 -19.26 14.83 14.49
CA LYS A 72 -19.30 16.14 13.82
C LYS A 72 -18.46 16.17 12.55
N LEU A 73 -17.35 15.45 12.50
CA LEU A 73 -16.54 15.27 11.30
C LEU A 73 -17.30 14.43 10.25
N LEU A 74 -17.90 13.31 10.65
CA LEU A 74 -18.72 12.45 9.80
C LEU A 74 -20.02 13.14 9.34
N ASN A 75 -20.66 13.95 10.20
CA ASN A 75 -21.87 14.70 9.83
C ASN A 75 -21.59 15.89 8.91
N ASN A 76 -20.39 16.48 8.94
CA ASN A 76 -20.03 17.54 7.97
C ASN A 76 -19.71 16.98 6.58
N PHE A 77 -19.46 15.66 6.44
CA PHE A 77 -19.39 14.98 5.15
C PHE A 77 -20.75 14.48 4.65
N ASN A 78 -21.83 14.65 5.44
CA ASN A 78 -23.19 14.42 4.99
C ASN A 78 -23.74 15.64 4.24
N ASN A 79 -23.18 15.93 3.08
CA ASN A 79 -23.94 16.56 2.01
C ASN A 79 -24.08 15.53 0.87
N GLN A 80 -25.30 15.00 0.78
CA GLN A 80 -25.93 14.23 -0.29
C GLN A 80 -25.13 14.05 -1.60
N SER A 81 -24.10 13.19 -1.62
CA SER A 81 -23.59 12.59 -2.88
C SER A 81 -22.63 11.40 -2.71
N VAL A 82 -22.24 11.02 -1.49
CA VAL A 82 -21.23 9.95 -1.29
C VAL A 82 -21.87 8.58 -0.98
N SER A 83 -23.03 8.55 -0.34
CA SER A 83 -23.75 7.32 0.03
C SER A 83 -24.38 6.61 -1.17
N SER A 84 -24.73 7.32 -2.25
CA SER A 84 -25.29 6.72 -3.47
C SER A 84 -24.24 6.20 -4.45
N VAL A 85 -22.94 6.49 -4.25
CA VAL A 85 -21.86 6.07 -5.18
C VAL A 85 -21.12 4.81 -4.69
N LEU A 86 -21.25 4.46 -3.40
CA LEU A 86 -20.42 3.41 -2.76
C LEU A 86 -21.14 2.09 -2.48
N ASN A 87 -22.47 2.04 -2.52
CA ASN A 87 -23.21 0.81 -2.22
C ASN A 87 -23.28 -0.18 -3.41
N ASP A 88 -22.98 0.26 -4.63
CA ASP A 88 -23.14 -0.58 -5.83
C ASP A 88 -21.85 -1.31 -6.25
N ASN A 89 -20.71 -1.09 -5.56
CA ASN A 89 -19.38 -1.46 -6.05
C ASN A 89 -18.56 -2.37 -5.12
N ILE A 90 -19.14 -2.95 -4.08
CA ILE A 90 -18.40 -3.83 -3.15
C ILE A 90 -19.04 -5.21 -3.17
N ARG A 91 -18.38 -6.17 -3.82
CA ARG A 91 -18.71 -7.60 -3.67
C ARG A 91 -17.90 -8.15 -2.50
N VAL A 92 -18.56 -8.33 -1.36
CA VAL A 92 -18.02 -9.16 -0.27
C VAL A 92 -18.34 -10.60 -0.64
N ILE A 93 -17.32 -11.36 -1.05
CA ILE A 93 -17.51 -12.80 -1.30
C ILE A 93 -17.61 -13.49 0.06
N HIS A 94 -18.84 -13.81 0.46
CA HIS A 94 -19.14 -14.67 1.61
C HIS A 94 -19.69 -16.01 1.10
N ASP A 95 -18.90 -16.71 0.29
CA ASP A 95 -19.28 -18.04 -0.15
C ASP A 95 -18.70 -19.12 0.77
N LYS A 96 -19.59 -19.99 1.24
CA LYS A 96 -19.27 -21.21 1.96
C LYS A 96 -18.58 -22.17 0.98
N HIS A 97 -17.25 -22.11 0.91
CA HIS A 97 -16.51 -22.99 0.02
C HIS A 97 -16.24 -24.36 0.64
N GLU A 98 -16.63 -25.37 -0.13
CA GLU A 98 -16.27 -26.78 -0.04
C GLU A 98 -14.74 -26.92 -0.05
N GLN A 99 -14.21 -27.83 0.77
CA GLN A 99 -12.77 -27.93 1.03
C GLN A 99 -12.02 -28.41 -0.23
N VAL A 100 -11.45 -27.46 -0.95
CA VAL A 100 -10.41 -27.72 -1.96
C VAL A 100 -9.07 -27.75 -1.22
N ALA A 101 -8.26 -28.78 -1.49
CA ALA A 101 -6.97 -28.96 -0.86
C ALA A 101 -6.10 -27.70 -1.02
N ALA A 102 -5.53 -27.22 0.09
CA ALA A 102 -4.65 -26.07 0.11
C ALA A 102 -3.43 -26.30 -0.81
N PRO A 103 -2.98 -25.28 -1.56
CA PRO A 103 -1.73 -25.34 -2.31
C PRO A 103 -0.58 -25.74 -1.38
N GLN A 104 0.37 -26.52 -1.88
CA GLN A 104 1.55 -26.97 -1.12
C GLN A 104 2.28 -25.73 -0.60
N ILE A 105 2.06 -25.44 0.68
CA ILE A 105 2.73 -24.38 1.40
C ILE A 105 4.21 -24.76 1.43
N ASP A 106 5.04 -23.87 0.88
CA ASP A 106 6.48 -24.05 0.73
C ASP A 106 7.08 -24.60 2.02
N LYS A 107 7.77 -25.75 1.95
CA LYS A 107 8.35 -26.40 3.14
C LYS A 107 9.40 -25.44 3.70
N HIS A 108 9.10 -24.81 4.84
CA HIS A 108 10.04 -23.92 5.51
C HIS A 108 11.39 -24.61 5.73
N ASP A 109 12.43 -24.10 5.07
CA ASP A 109 13.81 -24.57 5.19
C ASP A 109 14.59 -23.60 6.09
N ILE A 110 15.01 -24.09 7.25
CA ILE A 110 15.79 -23.33 8.25
C ILE A 110 17.18 -22.89 7.74
N ASN A 111 17.64 -23.44 6.61
CA ASN A 111 18.88 -23.04 5.94
C ASN A 111 18.61 -22.41 4.57
N GLY A 112 17.35 -22.12 4.26
CA GLY A 112 16.92 -21.59 2.98
C GLY A 112 17.34 -20.14 2.73
N PRO A 113 17.18 -19.65 1.49
CA PRO A 113 17.43 -18.27 1.12
C PRO A 113 16.69 -17.27 2.01
N GLY A 114 17.40 -16.24 2.48
CA GLY A 114 16.81 -15.12 3.22
C GLY A 114 16.33 -15.44 4.65
N GLU A 115 16.58 -16.65 5.14
CA GLU A 115 16.16 -17.11 6.46
C GLU A 115 16.81 -16.32 7.60
N MET A 116 16.08 -16.10 8.70
CA MET A 116 16.46 -15.19 9.78
C MET A 116 16.75 -13.76 9.29
N GLY A 117 16.07 -13.32 8.22
CA GLY A 117 16.25 -11.99 7.63
C GLY A 117 17.62 -11.72 7.03
N LYS A 118 18.42 -12.76 6.76
CA LYS A 118 19.75 -12.63 6.13
C LYS A 118 19.63 -12.11 4.69
N PRO A 119 20.64 -11.40 4.15
CA PRO A 119 20.65 -11.05 2.74
C PRO A 119 20.70 -12.32 1.89
N PHE A 120 19.97 -12.33 0.79
CA PHE A 120 20.15 -13.32 -0.28
C PHE A 120 20.59 -12.62 -1.56
N GLU A 121 21.75 -13.01 -2.07
CA GLU A 121 22.37 -12.42 -3.26
C GLU A 121 22.52 -13.47 -4.35
N VAL A 122 22.23 -13.06 -5.58
CA VAL A 122 22.43 -13.87 -6.77
C VAL A 122 23.43 -13.15 -7.66
N ASP A 123 24.46 -13.88 -8.07
CA ASP A 123 25.43 -13.37 -9.04
C ASP A 123 24.78 -13.28 -10.43
N LYS A 124 24.39 -12.06 -10.80
CA LYS A 124 23.69 -11.77 -12.05
C LYS A 124 24.47 -12.20 -13.29
N GLU A 125 25.80 -12.28 -13.24
CA GLU A 125 26.63 -12.72 -14.39
C GLU A 125 26.58 -14.23 -14.62
N LYS A 126 26.19 -15.01 -13.59
CA LYS A 126 26.03 -16.46 -13.69
C LYS A 126 24.63 -16.90 -14.10
N LEU A 127 23.67 -15.98 -14.16
CA LEU A 127 22.31 -16.25 -14.61
C LEU A 127 22.27 -16.53 -16.10
N SER A 128 21.40 -17.46 -16.50
CA SER A 128 21.06 -17.61 -17.92
C SER A 128 20.45 -16.31 -18.47
N PRO A 129 20.47 -16.09 -19.80
CA PRO A 129 19.85 -14.90 -20.39
C PRO A 129 18.37 -14.74 -20.02
N GLU A 130 17.64 -15.85 -19.88
CA GLU A 130 16.22 -15.85 -19.49
C GLU A 130 16.02 -15.46 -18.02
N GLU A 131 16.83 -16.00 -17.10
CA GLU A 131 16.77 -15.65 -15.68
C GLU A 131 17.21 -14.21 -15.43
N ARG A 132 18.24 -13.74 -16.14
CA ARG A 132 18.68 -12.35 -16.11
C ARG A 132 17.56 -11.40 -16.56
N GLN A 133 16.79 -11.78 -17.58
CA GLN A 133 15.62 -11.01 -18.00
C GLN A 133 14.54 -10.97 -16.91
N LYS A 134 14.25 -12.10 -16.25
CA LYS A 134 13.31 -12.13 -15.11
C LYS A 134 13.77 -11.27 -13.95
N TYR A 135 15.06 -11.35 -13.61
CA TYR A 135 15.72 -10.53 -12.60
C TYR A 135 15.50 -9.03 -12.87
N ASP A 136 15.82 -8.58 -14.09
CA ASP A 136 15.72 -7.17 -14.46
C ASP A 136 14.26 -6.69 -14.56
N LYS A 137 13.38 -7.54 -15.11
CA LYS A 137 11.96 -7.24 -15.23
C LYS A 137 11.29 -7.07 -13.87
N GLY A 138 11.60 -7.95 -12.91
CA GLY A 138 11.02 -7.89 -11.56
C GLY A 138 11.30 -6.56 -10.87
N PHE A 139 12.53 -6.03 -11.01
CA PHE A 139 12.90 -4.73 -10.46
C PHE A 139 12.19 -3.57 -11.17
N GLN A 140 12.05 -3.63 -12.49
CA GLN A 140 11.35 -2.60 -13.27
C GLN A 140 9.86 -2.52 -12.93
N GLU A 141 9.20 -3.65 -12.69
CA GLU A 141 7.76 -3.69 -12.44
C GLU A 141 7.39 -3.34 -11.00
N ASN A 142 8.22 -3.72 -10.02
CA ASN A 142 7.88 -3.59 -8.60
C ASN A 142 8.76 -2.63 -7.80
N ALA A 143 9.83 -2.09 -8.40
CA ALA A 143 10.85 -1.27 -7.72
C ALA A 143 11.61 -1.99 -6.58
N PHE A 144 11.58 -3.32 -6.57
CA PHE A 144 12.40 -4.19 -5.73
C PHE A 144 12.68 -5.50 -6.48
N ASN A 145 13.63 -6.28 -5.98
CA ASN A 145 14.07 -7.51 -6.61
C ASN A 145 13.10 -8.67 -6.42
N GLN A 146 12.02 -8.70 -7.21
CA GLN A 146 11.04 -9.78 -7.16
C GLN A 146 11.69 -11.16 -7.38
N TYR A 147 12.70 -11.28 -8.24
CA TYR A 147 13.38 -12.55 -8.50
C TYR A 147 14.00 -13.14 -7.22
N ILE A 148 14.63 -12.28 -6.40
CA ILE A 148 15.16 -12.67 -5.09
C ILE A 148 14.03 -13.00 -4.12
N SER A 149 12.96 -12.18 -4.09
CA SER A 149 11.78 -12.47 -3.28
C SER A 149 11.16 -13.83 -3.60
N ASP A 150 11.10 -14.20 -4.88
CA ASP A 150 10.46 -15.44 -5.32
C ASP A 150 11.24 -16.69 -4.86
N MET A 151 12.53 -16.55 -4.52
CA MET A 151 13.38 -17.61 -3.95
C MET A 151 13.36 -17.68 -2.42
N ILE A 152 12.85 -16.64 -1.77
CA ILE A 152 12.77 -16.56 -0.31
C ILE A 152 11.41 -17.11 0.13
N SER A 153 11.43 -18.02 1.11
CA SER A 153 10.22 -18.63 1.65
C SER A 153 9.22 -17.56 2.09
N ILE A 154 7.94 -17.78 1.80
CA ILE A 154 6.84 -16.97 2.34
C ILE A 154 6.67 -17.16 3.86
N HIS A 155 7.31 -18.18 4.43
CA HIS A 155 7.35 -18.49 5.86
C HIS A 155 8.74 -18.27 6.48
N ARG A 156 9.65 -17.51 5.84
CA ARG A 156 10.98 -17.27 6.42
C ARG A 156 10.87 -16.69 7.83
N SER A 157 11.80 -17.00 8.72
CA SER A 157 11.84 -16.37 10.06
C SER A 157 12.58 -15.03 10.04
N LEU A 158 12.36 -14.22 11.08
CA LEU A 158 13.07 -12.98 11.36
C LEU A 158 13.70 -13.04 12.76
N PRO A 159 14.81 -12.32 13.01
CA PRO A 159 15.39 -12.24 14.33
C PRO A 159 14.44 -11.53 15.31
N ASP A 160 14.45 -11.95 16.58
CA ASP A 160 13.79 -11.22 17.65
C ASP A 160 14.68 -10.05 18.08
N VAL A 161 14.20 -8.84 17.80
CA VAL A 161 14.93 -7.58 18.00
C VAL A 161 14.36 -6.77 19.16
N ARG A 162 13.41 -7.35 19.91
CA ARG A 162 12.80 -6.70 21.06
C ARG A 162 13.83 -6.47 22.16
N ASP A 163 13.65 -5.38 22.89
CA ASP A 163 14.38 -5.18 24.14
C ASP A 163 14.07 -6.34 25.11
N PRO A 164 15.09 -6.98 25.72
CA PRO A 164 14.91 -8.13 26.63
C PRO A 164 14.22 -7.76 27.96
N GLY A 165 13.78 -6.51 28.13
CA GLY A 165 13.01 -6.07 29.28
C GLY A 165 11.67 -6.82 29.39
N LYS A 166 11.20 -7.05 30.62
CA LYS A 166 9.88 -7.66 30.86
C LYS A 166 8.78 -6.72 30.40
N MET A 167 8.34 -6.85 29.15
CA MET A 167 7.10 -6.26 28.66
C MET A 167 5.93 -6.89 29.44
N GLN A 168 5.27 -6.10 30.29
CA GLN A 168 4.03 -6.53 30.94
C GLN A 168 2.87 -6.29 29.99
N TYR A 169 2.16 -7.36 29.66
CA TYR A 169 0.95 -7.32 28.86
C TYR A 169 -0.28 -7.26 29.74
N LEU A 170 -1.35 -6.66 29.23
CA LEU A 170 -2.66 -6.82 29.85
C LEU A 170 -3.12 -8.25 29.61
N ASP A 171 -3.72 -8.88 30.62
CA ASP A 171 -4.21 -10.26 30.52
C ASP A 171 -5.31 -10.43 29.45
N ASN A 172 -6.06 -9.36 29.18
CA ASN A 172 -7.18 -9.36 28.23
C ASN A 172 -6.95 -8.32 27.13
N LEU A 173 -6.20 -8.70 26.11
CA LEU A 173 -5.99 -7.87 24.94
C LEU A 173 -7.22 -7.90 24.00
N PRO A 174 -7.55 -6.77 23.35
CA PRO A 174 -8.63 -6.71 22.37
C PRO A 174 -8.30 -7.53 21.12
N SER A 175 -9.34 -8.04 20.45
CA SER A 175 -9.15 -8.69 19.14
C SER A 175 -8.86 -7.64 18.05
N ALA A 176 -7.99 -7.98 17.11
CA ALA A 176 -7.56 -7.09 16.03
C ALA A 176 -8.00 -7.61 14.66
N SER A 177 -8.58 -6.74 13.84
CA SER A 177 -8.76 -6.96 12.41
C SER A 177 -7.66 -6.21 11.66
N VAL A 178 -6.90 -6.92 10.83
CA VAL A 178 -5.87 -6.34 9.98
C VAL A 178 -6.49 -5.95 8.65
N VAL A 179 -6.20 -4.75 8.15
CA VAL A 179 -6.61 -4.28 6.81
C VAL A 179 -5.36 -4.02 5.99
N MET A 180 -5.22 -4.75 4.88
CA MET A 180 -4.12 -4.59 3.93
C MET A 180 -4.67 -4.21 2.57
N CYS A 181 -4.26 -3.06 2.06
CA CYS A 181 -4.63 -2.63 0.70
C CYS A 181 -3.52 -3.03 -0.26
N PHE A 182 -3.89 -3.47 -1.47
CA PHE A 182 -2.93 -3.83 -2.51
C PHE A 182 -3.46 -3.46 -3.89
N HIS A 183 -2.53 -3.23 -4.82
CA HIS A 183 -2.80 -3.03 -6.24
C HIS A 183 -1.60 -3.53 -7.02
N ASN A 184 -1.78 -4.57 -7.86
CA ASN A 184 -0.71 -5.15 -8.68
C ASN A 184 0.55 -5.53 -7.86
N GLU A 185 0.36 -6.09 -6.67
CA GLU A 185 1.44 -6.52 -5.78
C GLU A 185 2.08 -7.84 -6.25
N ALA A 186 3.38 -8.00 -5.97
CA ALA A 186 4.10 -9.23 -6.26
C ALA A 186 3.57 -10.39 -5.39
N TRP A 187 3.36 -11.56 -6.01
CA TRP A 187 2.69 -12.70 -5.39
C TRP A 187 3.36 -13.16 -4.08
N ASN A 188 4.66 -13.48 -4.11
CA ASN A 188 5.36 -13.96 -2.92
C ASN A 188 5.45 -12.90 -1.82
N VAL A 189 5.53 -11.63 -2.17
CA VAL A 189 5.59 -10.53 -1.20
C VAL A 189 4.26 -10.40 -0.47
N LEU A 190 3.13 -10.34 -1.20
CA LEU A 190 1.79 -10.30 -0.62
C LEU A 190 1.54 -11.51 0.29
N LEU A 191 1.87 -12.71 -0.18
CA LEU A 191 1.70 -13.94 0.61
C LEU A 191 2.60 -13.96 1.84
N ARG A 192 3.86 -13.51 1.74
CA ARG A 192 4.77 -13.41 2.88
C ARG A 192 4.24 -12.43 3.93
N SER A 193 3.63 -11.33 3.52
CA SER A 193 2.95 -10.41 4.45
C SER A 193 1.79 -11.08 5.17
N ILE A 194 0.89 -11.75 4.44
CA ILE A 194 -0.25 -12.47 5.02
C ILE A 194 0.22 -13.52 6.03
N HIS A 195 1.18 -14.36 5.64
CA HIS A 195 1.68 -15.44 6.51
C HIS A 195 2.50 -14.92 7.67
N SER A 196 3.28 -13.85 7.52
CA SER A 196 3.98 -13.24 8.65
C SER A 196 3.02 -12.81 9.77
N ILE A 197 1.82 -12.30 9.40
CA ILE A 197 0.78 -11.93 10.35
C ILE A 197 0.17 -13.17 10.99
N ILE A 198 -0.18 -14.19 10.19
CA ILE A 198 -0.80 -15.43 10.69
C ILE A 198 0.15 -16.18 11.64
N ASP A 199 1.41 -16.30 11.26
CA ASP A 199 2.40 -17.13 11.94
C ASP A 199 2.89 -16.49 13.25
N ARG A 200 2.92 -15.15 13.32
CA ARG A 200 3.54 -14.41 14.44
C ARG A 200 2.54 -13.64 15.30
N THR A 201 1.23 -13.79 15.03
CA THR A 201 0.17 -13.22 15.87
C THR A 201 -0.53 -14.32 16.66
N GLN A 202 -0.74 -14.09 17.95
CA GLN A 202 -1.48 -15.05 18.78
C GLN A 202 -2.90 -15.30 18.21
N PRO A 203 -3.35 -16.56 18.08
CA PRO A 203 -4.61 -16.88 17.41
C PRO A 203 -5.87 -16.27 18.04
N ASN A 204 -5.86 -15.96 19.34
CA ASN A 204 -6.95 -15.29 20.04
C ASN A 204 -7.02 -13.78 19.74
N LEU A 205 -5.90 -13.15 19.36
CA LEU A 205 -5.84 -11.73 19.04
C LEU A 205 -6.22 -11.46 17.59
N LEU A 206 -5.75 -12.28 16.65
CA LEU A 206 -6.06 -12.08 15.23
C LEU A 206 -7.51 -12.48 14.93
N LYS A 207 -8.40 -11.50 14.74
CA LYS A 207 -9.80 -11.74 14.36
C LYS A 207 -9.91 -12.14 12.90
N GLU A 208 -9.35 -11.33 12.02
CA GLU A 208 -9.37 -11.50 10.56
C GLU A 208 -8.32 -10.61 9.88
N ILE A 209 -7.97 -10.96 8.64
CA ILE A 209 -7.17 -10.16 7.71
C ILE A 209 -8.08 -9.83 6.53
N ILE A 210 -8.32 -8.54 6.30
CA ILE A 210 -9.10 -8.02 5.18
C ILE A 210 -8.13 -7.50 4.12
N LEU A 211 -8.00 -8.24 3.03
CA LEU A 211 -7.26 -7.83 1.84
C LEU A 211 -8.18 -6.98 0.96
N VAL A 212 -7.83 -5.73 0.75
CA VAL A 212 -8.58 -4.81 -0.11
C VAL A 212 -7.84 -4.64 -1.43
N ASP A 213 -8.38 -5.27 -2.47
CA ASP A 213 -7.88 -5.12 -3.83
C ASP A 213 -8.39 -3.80 -4.43
N ASP A 214 -7.48 -2.87 -4.64
CA ASP A 214 -7.74 -1.59 -5.30
C ASP A 214 -7.64 -1.73 -6.83
N PHE A 215 -8.47 -2.62 -7.39
CA PHE A 215 -8.62 -2.83 -8.83
C PHE A 215 -7.33 -3.29 -9.52
N SER A 216 -6.77 -4.42 -9.07
CA SER A 216 -5.60 -5.06 -9.69
C SER A 216 -5.93 -5.70 -11.04
N ASP A 217 -4.97 -5.59 -11.97
CA ASP A 217 -5.07 -6.12 -13.33
C ASP A 217 -4.28 -7.42 -13.52
N MET A 218 -3.34 -7.73 -12.63
CA MET A 218 -2.51 -8.94 -12.71
C MET A 218 -3.33 -10.21 -12.45
N ASP A 219 -3.20 -11.20 -13.34
CA ASP A 219 -4.02 -12.41 -13.30
C ASP A 219 -3.82 -13.26 -12.03
N HIS A 220 -2.60 -13.29 -11.47
CA HIS A 220 -2.34 -14.01 -10.23
C HIS A 220 -3.11 -13.43 -9.03
N LEU A 221 -3.47 -12.16 -9.06
CA LEU A 221 -4.20 -11.51 -7.98
C LEU A 221 -5.71 -11.74 -8.04
N ARG A 222 -6.24 -12.40 -9.06
CA ARG A 222 -7.69 -12.66 -9.22
C ARG A 222 -8.05 -14.03 -8.64
N LYS A 223 -8.57 -14.93 -9.49
CA LYS A 223 -8.97 -16.28 -9.09
C LYS A 223 -7.86 -17.06 -8.37
N PRO A 224 -6.56 -17.00 -8.78
CA PRO A 224 -5.52 -17.73 -8.07
C PRO A 224 -5.36 -17.26 -6.61
N LEU A 225 -5.48 -15.95 -6.35
CA LEU A 225 -5.50 -15.42 -4.99
C LEU A 225 -6.74 -15.89 -4.22
N ASP A 226 -7.92 -15.82 -4.84
CA ASP A 226 -9.18 -16.27 -4.22
C ASP A 226 -9.09 -17.75 -3.82
N ASP A 227 -8.58 -18.61 -4.71
CA ASP A 227 -8.39 -20.03 -4.47
C ASP A 227 -7.35 -20.28 -3.35
N TYR A 228 -6.28 -19.47 -3.31
CA TYR A 228 -5.23 -19.59 -2.29
C TYR A 228 -5.74 -19.21 -0.90
N VAL A 229 -6.51 -18.12 -0.78
CA VAL A 229 -7.00 -17.65 0.52
C VAL A 229 -8.23 -18.40 1.02
N ALA A 230 -9.01 -19.04 0.14
CA ALA A 230 -10.20 -19.81 0.51
C ALA A 230 -9.99 -20.80 1.69
N PRO A 231 -8.89 -21.58 1.76
CA PRO A 231 -8.61 -22.44 2.92
C PRO A 231 -8.17 -21.66 4.19
N LEU A 232 -7.73 -20.41 4.07
CA LEU A 232 -7.28 -19.58 5.19
C LEU A 232 -8.49 -18.93 5.90
N LYS A 233 -9.01 -19.61 6.93
CA LYS A 233 -10.26 -19.27 7.64
C LYS A 233 -10.42 -17.82 8.14
N LYS A 234 -9.33 -17.07 8.27
CA LYS A 234 -9.29 -15.70 8.78
C LYS A 234 -8.96 -14.65 7.72
N VAL A 235 -8.75 -15.03 6.46
CA VAL A 235 -8.37 -14.12 5.39
C VAL A 235 -9.57 -13.91 4.46
N PHE A 236 -9.93 -12.66 4.23
CA PHE A 236 -11.05 -12.29 3.36
C PHE A 236 -10.60 -11.24 2.36
N ILE A 237 -11.18 -11.27 1.16
CA ILE A 237 -10.86 -10.31 0.10
C ILE A 237 -12.07 -9.41 -0.19
N VAL A 238 -11.80 -8.12 -0.26
CA VAL A 238 -12.73 -7.08 -0.71
C VAL A 238 -12.21 -6.55 -2.05
N ARG A 239 -13.00 -6.72 -3.12
CA ARG A 239 -12.64 -6.28 -4.48
C ARG A 239 -13.35 -4.97 -4.83
N GLN A 240 -12.58 -3.93 -5.13
CA GLN A 240 -13.12 -2.67 -5.68
C GLN A 240 -13.45 -2.83 -7.18
N GLN A 241 -14.57 -2.25 -7.63
CA GLN A 241 -14.92 -2.27 -9.07
C GLN A 241 -14.12 -1.28 -9.93
N LYS A 242 -13.39 -0.35 -9.30
CA LYS A 242 -12.53 0.64 -9.97
C LYS A 242 -11.41 1.05 -9.04
N ARG A 243 -10.34 1.62 -9.59
CA ARG A 243 -9.22 2.13 -8.82
C ARG A 243 -9.63 3.37 -8.03
N GLU A 244 -9.69 3.24 -6.71
CA GLU A 244 -10.15 4.26 -5.77
C GLU A 244 -8.99 4.91 -4.99
N GLY A 245 -7.85 4.24 -4.90
CA GLY A 245 -6.66 4.69 -4.20
C GLY A 245 -6.63 4.30 -2.71
N LEU A 246 -5.42 4.33 -2.14
CA LEU A 246 -5.11 3.81 -0.81
C LEU A 246 -6.07 4.28 0.30
N ILE A 247 -6.41 5.57 0.35
CA ILE A 247 -7.27 6.13 1.41
C ILE A 247 -8.66 5.51 1.37
N ARG A 248 -9.28 5.45 0.19
CA ARG A 248 -10.63 4.90 0.02
C ARG A 248 -10.65 3.39 0.22
N SER A 249 -9.60 2.70 -0.21
CA SER A 249 -9.44 1.26 0.05
C SER A 249 -9.30 0.96 1.54
N ARG A 250 -8.50 1.75 2.29
CA ARG A 250 -8.43 1.63 3.76
C ARG A 250 -9.79 1.86 4.41
N LEU A 251 -10.55 2.87 3.96
CA LEU A 251 -11.90 3.14 4.46
C LEU A 251 -12.89 2.02 4.10
N ALA A 252 -12.77 1.41 2.91
CA ALA A 252 -13.61 0.29 2.50
C ALA A 252 -13.36 -0.94 3.38
N GLY A 253 -12.09 -1.30 3.61
CA GLY A 253 -11.73 -2.38 4.52
C GLY A 253 -12.16 -2.10 5.97
N ALA A 254 -11.97 -0.87 6.45
CA ALA A 254 -12.37 -0.48 7.81
C ALA A 254 -13.87 -0.59 8.07
N LYS A 255 -14.72 -0.51 7.04
CA LYS A 255 -16.18 -0.69 7.17
C LYS A 255 -16.59 -2.16 7.32
N THR A 256 -15.73 -3.11 6.95
CA THR A 256 -16.06 -4.55 6.95
C THR A 256 -15.47 -5.31 8.14
N VAL A 257 -14.60 -4.69 8.93
CA VAL A 257 -13.94 -5.29 10.09
C VAL A 257 -14.93 -5.61 11.23
N LYS A 258 -14.58 -6.65 12.00
CA LYS A 258 -15.35 -7.21 13.11
C LYS A 258 -14.55 -7.27 14.42
N GLY A 259 -13.25 -6.96 14.38
CA GLY A 259 -12.38 -6.89 15.54
C GLY A 259 -12.58 -5.62 16.36
N ASP A 260 -12.12 -5.63 17.60
CA ASP A 260 -12.23 -4.50 18.53
C ASP A 260 -11.27 -3.36 18.15
N VAL A 261 -10.13 -3.69 17.53
CA VAL A 261 -9.16 -2.75 16.99
C VAL A 261 -8.88 -3.01 15.51
N ILE A 262 -8.55 -1.94 14.77
CA ILE A 262 -8.16 -2.01 13.37
C ILE A 262 -6.66 -1.76 13.27
N VAL A 263 -5.95 -2.65 12.58
CA VAL A 263 -4.52 -2.49 12.27
C VAL A 263 -4.39 -2.33 10.77
N PHE A 264 -3.85 -1.21 10.31
CA PHE A 264 -3.54 -1.01 8.89
C PHE A 264 -2.10 -1.42 8.63
N LEU A 265 -1.91 -2.33 7.68
CA LEU A 265 -0.58 -2.76 7.22
C LEU A 265 -0.50 -2.60 5.71
N ASP A 266 0.71 -2.37 5.21
CA ASP A 266 0.98 -2.39 3.77
C ASP A 266 1.05 -3.84 3.28
N SER A 267 0.97 -4.04 1.97
CA SER A 267 0.93 -5.37 1.34
C SER A 267 2.31 -6.02 1.13
N HIS A 268 3.36 -5.35 1.60
CA HIS A 268 4.77 -5.73 1.45
C HIS A 268 5.53 -5.52 2.78
N ILE A 269 5.00 -6.11 3.83
CA ILE A 269 5.58 -6.11 5.19
C ILE A 269 5.94 -7.53 5.62
N GLU A 270 6.73 -7.63 6.69
CA GLU A 270 6.89 -8.87 7.46
C GLU A 270 6.73 -8.53 8.93
N ALA A 271 5.61 -8.95 9.53
CA ALA A 271 5.30 -8.61 10.92
C ALA A 271 6.30 -9.28 11.87
N THR A 272 6.85 -8.58 12.84
CA THR A 272 7.56 -9.21 13.96
C THR A 272 6.62 -9.43 15.13
N GLU A 273 7.06 -10.18 16.14
CA GLU A 273 6.26 -10.39 17.34
C GLU A 273 6.21 -9.11 18.20
N ASP A 274 5.30 -8.18 17.91
CA ASP A 274 5.15 -6.93 18.67
C ASP A 274 3.87 -6.94 19.54
N PRO A 275 3.93 -6.58 20.83
CA PRO A 275 2.73 -6.45 21.65
C PRO A 275 1.83 -5.27 21.32
N ILE A 276 0.54 -5.58 21.17
CA ILE A 276 -0.52 -4.58 21.00
C ILE A 276 -1.13 -4.17 22.34
N ALA A 277 -1.17 -2.85 22.55
CA ALA A 277 -2.10 -2.09 23.39
C ALA A 277 -1.95 -2.11 24.94
N ARG A 278 -1.86 -0.89 25.50
CA ARG A 278 -2.08 -0.58 26.92
C ARG A 278 -3.40 0.18 27.18
N ASN A 279 -3.97 0.85 26.17
CA ASN A 279 -5.15 1.71 26.31
C ASN A 279 -5.95 1.84 25.01
N LYS A 280 -7.28 1.72 25.09
CA LYS A 280 -8.24 1.79 23.96
C LYS A 280 -8.39 3.16 23.30
N SER A 281 -7.92 4.25 23.92
CA SER A 281 -7.99 5.61 23.36
C SER A 281 -6.69 6.04 22.69
N THR A 282 -5.75 5.12 22.52
CA THR A 282 -4.41 5.40 21.99
C THR A 282 -4.29 4.85 20.58
N VAL A 283 -3.78 5.67 19.67
CA VAL A 283 -3.27 5.21 18.38
C VAL A 283 -1.79 4.90 18.56
N VAL A 284 -1.37 3.73 18.12
CA VAL A 284 0.02 3.27 18.19
C VAL A 284 0.53 3.02 16.78
N THR A 285 1.83 3.23 16.58
CA THR A 285 2.54 2.89 15.36
C THR A 285 3.73 2.02 15.77
N PRO A 286 3.96 0.87 15.12
CA PRO A 286 5.13 0.06 15.41
C PRO A 286 6.40 0.79 14.98
N VAL A 287 7.55 0.32 15.46
CA VAL A 287 8.83 0.67 14.83
C VAL A 287 8.83 0.04 13.44
N ILE A 288 9.17 0.84 12.42
CA ILE A 288 9.20 0.39 11.03
C ILE A 288 10.66 0.15 10.65
N ASP A 289 11.05 -1.12 10.69
CA ASP A 289 12.34 -1.60 10.19
C ASP A 289 12.34 -1.69 8.65
N VAL A 290 13.53 -1.75 8.06
CA VAL A 290 13.70 -1.70 6.60
C VAL A 290 14.05 -3.08 6.06
N ILE A 291 13.28 -3.56 5.09
CA ILE A 291 13.67 -4.71 4.25
C ILE A 291 14.37 -4.16 3.01
N ASP A 292 15.60 -4.59 2.77
CA ASP A 292 16.41 -4.17 1.62
C ASP A 292 15.75 -4.60 0.30
N ASP A 293 15.60 -3.66 -0.64
CA ASP A 293 14.91 -3.86 -1.91
C ASP A 293 15.69 -4.74 -2.91
N THR A 294 17.00 -4.95 -2.69
CA THR A 294 17.84 -5.77 -3.57
C THR A 294 18.07 -7.19 -3.05
N THR A 295 18.32 -7.33 -1.75
CA THR A 295 18.75 -8.58 -1.10
C THR A 295 17.71 -9.14 -0.14
N PHE A 296 16.63 -8.41 0.13
CA PHE A 296 15.60 -8.75 1.12
C PHE A 296 16.14 -8.94 2.55
N LYS A 297 17.32 -8.40 2.85
CA LYS A 297 17.86 -8.35 4.20
C LYS A 297 16.94 -7.54 5.11
N TYR A 298 16.64 -8.08 6.28
CA TYR A 298 15.94 -7.36 7.34
C TYR A 298 16.94 -6.51 8.13
N ASN A 299 16.82 -5.18 8.00
CA ASN A 299 17.63 -4.21 8.73
C ASN A 299 16.85 -3.69 9.94
N TYR A 300 17.35 -3.96 11.13
CA TYR A 300 16.72 -3.65 12.41
C TYR A 300 17.68 -2.91 13.36
N GLY A 301 17.12 -2.20 14.34
CA GLY A 301 17.89 -1.55 15.41
C GLY A 301 18.56 -0.23 15.01
N ALA A 302 17.91 0.54 14.13
CA ALA A 302 18.33 1.89 13.75
C ALA A 302 17.86 2.96 14.76
#